data_AF-A0AA39YJS5-F1
#
_entry.id   AF-A0AA39YJS5-F1
#
_cell.length_a   1.000
_cell.length_b   1.000
_cell.length_c   1.000
_cell.angle_alpha   90.00
_cell.angle_beta   90.00
_cell.angle_gamma   90.00
#
_symmetry.space_group_name_H-M   'P 1'
#
loop_
_entity.id
_entity.type
_entity.pdbx_description
1 polymer ?
#
loop_
_entity_poly.entity_id
_entity_poly.type
_entity_poly.pdbx_seq_one_letter_code
_entity_poly.pdbx_strand_id
1 'polypeptide(L)'
;MDPGDGAVEIHGEKKFLWGNMPALDVLNLEHNEGIDYDKDINLLFAASGDMRNVVKTIISIPSACTSQSITAFLNDGEFDVAARNAILLLTALYVQPPTAAAAAMLHIWYSALIPSSILQTLQDTVLSLIIDVCTKIAAKPLDRLLAKTFTRGTCSHRTFYHKDHVWPMMDNADPLSGWEIEDALRSTPLAKNDVYGGLFFHLRDQFIDFCTKLQMRKTTFVLLFNNAADLRTTLARDFNLTHSFDRIEISNIVDDYYLGLDCLPVFAPLLRPHAVNRHATLLALFMNAIPEVETHEDTVTAMSREMRRVAGWLPPGKQEHDAKETARWAAYKLLVDFDELFARYMERWEFDSVVADAQLHTKDEHTIVEKWPLRVKEHATKAEFQRILGGDHCGSERYVEWQRLP
;
A
#
# COMPACT_ATOMS: atom_id res chain seq x y z
N MET A 1 20.02 23.99 30.06
CA MET A 1 18.69 23.48 30.47
C MET A 1 18.75 21.99 30.25
N ASP A 2 18.10 21.19 31.09
CA ASP A 2 18.01 19.75 30.82
C ASP A 2 17.28 19.51 29.49
N PRO A 3 17.69 18.49 28.71
CA PRO A 3 16.81 17.90 27.72
C PRO A 3 15.69 17.21 28.49
N GLY A 4 14.55 17.87 28.62
CA GLY A 4 13.43 17.36 29.40
C GLY A 4 13.01 15.98 28.90
N ASP A 5 12.86 15.03 29.82
CA ASP A 5 12.47 13.63 29.58
C ASP A 5 10.98 13.49 29.23
N GLY A 6 10.52 14.38 28.35
CA GLY A 6 9.16 14.49 27.85
C GLY A 6 8.93 13.44 26.78
N ALA A 7 8.71 12.20 27.21
CA ALA A 7 8.15 11.17 26.35
C ALA A 7 6.88 11.73 25.67
N VAL A 8 6.90 11.81 24.34
CA VAL A 8 5.76 12.29 23.55
C VAL A 8 4.58 11.35 23.83
N GLU A 9 3.48 11.89 24.34
CA GLU A 9 2.27 11.11 24.57
C GLU A 9 1.65 10.72 23.22
N ILE A 10 1.98 9.51 22.75
CA ILE A 10 1.38 8.95 21.53
C ILE A 10 -0.09 8.66 21.82
N HIS A 11 -0.98 9.43 21.20
CA HIS A 11 -2.42 9.26 21.34
C HIS A 11 -2.96 8.30 20.26
N GLY A 12 -3.58 7.21 20.70
CA GLY A 12 -4.18 6.17 19.84
C GLY A 12 -3.32 4.91 19.67
N GLU A 13 -3.88 3.89 19.02
CA GLU A 13 -3.11 2.69 18.62
C GLU A 13 -2.37 2.92 17.30
N LYS A 14 -1.24 2.21 17.10
CA LYS A 14 -0.45 2.27 15.86
C LYS A 14 -1.07 1.40 14.74
N LYS A 15 -2.36 1.58 14.42
CA LYS A 15 -3.02 0.86 13.31
C LYS A 15 -3.06 1.71 12.04
N PHE A 16 -2.69 1.08 10.93
CA PHE A 16 -2.62 1.72 9.61
C PHE A 16 -3.89 1.42 8.81
N LEU A 17 -4.96 2.18 9.06
CA LEU A 17 -6.25 1.99 8.37
C LEU A 17 -6.28 2.50 6.92
N TRP A 18 -5.32 3.37 6.57
CA TRP A 18 -5.02 3.82 5.21
C TRP A 18 -3.55 3.55 4.92
N GLY A 19 -3.23 3.27 3.66
CA GLY A 19 -1.85 3.18 3.21
C GLY A 19 -1.13 4.51 3.39
N ASN A 20 0.16 4.41 3.71
CA ASN A 20 1.08 5.51 3.99
C ASN A 20 1.89 5.95 2.76
N MET A 21 1.51 5.53 1.55
CA MET A 21 2.16 5.86 0.27
C MET A 21 1.12 5.95 -0.86
N PRO A 22 1.38 6.71 -1.94
CA PRO A 22 0.50 6.74 -3.12
C PRO A 22 0.29 5.37 -3.77
N ALA A 23 -0.94 5.11 -4.24
CA ALA A 23 -1.36 3.82 -4.79
C ALA A 23 -0.66 3.47 -6.12
N LEU A 24 -0.02 2.30 -6.17
CA LEU A 24 0.74 1.82 -7.33
C LEU A 24 -0.07 0.83 -8.19
N ASP A 25 0.08 0.91 -9.52
CA ASP A 25 -0.15 -0.24 -10.40
C ASP A 25 1.09 -1.15 -10.33
N VAL A 26 1.01 -2.17 -9.47
CA VAL A 26 2.11 -3.12 -9.21
C VAL A 26 2.39 -4.02 -10.43
N LEU A 27 1.44 -4.13 -11.36
CA LEU A 27 1.60 -4.89 -12.59
C LEU A 27 2.24 -4.04 -13.68
N ASN A 28 1.78 -2.80 -13.87
CA ASN A 28 2.18 -1.90 -14.96
C ASN A 28 2.22 -2.63 -16.32
N LEU A 29 1.07 -3.24 -16.65
CA LEU A 29 0.98 -4.27 -17.69
C LEU A 29 1.36 -3.76 -19.09
N GLU A 30 0.93 -2.55 -19.43
CA GLU A 30 1.09 -1.97 -20.77
C GLU A 30 2.57 -1.71 -21.13
N HIS A 31 3.40 -1.32 -20.14
CA HIS A 31 4.82 -1.06 -20.34
C HIS A 31 5.70 -2.32 -20.17
N ASN A 32 5.24 -3.31 -19.39
CA ASN A 32 5.96 -4.55 -19.16
C ASN A 32 5.59 -5.62 -20.20
N GLU A 33 4.58 -6.45 -19.93
CA GLU A 33 4.18 -7.55 -20.80
C GLU A 33 3.47 -7.11 -22.10
N GLY A 34 2.87 -5.91 -22.13
CA GLY A 34 2.17 -5.32 -23.27
C GLY A 34 0.66 -5.61 -23.32
N ILE A 35 -0.08 -4.80 -24.11
CA ILE A 35 -1.55 -4.89 -24.21
C ILE A 35 -2.07 -6.20 -24.85
N ASP A 36 -1.22 -6.87 -25.64
CA ASP A 36 -1.55 -8.12 -26.34
C ASP A 36 -1.19 -9.38 -25.52
N TYR A 37 -0.78 -9.23 -24.25
CA TYR A 37 -0.45 -10.36 -23.39
C TYR A 37 -1.68 -11.25 -23.12
N ASP A 38 -1.51 -12.57 -23.18
CA ASP A 38 -2.62 -13.53 -23.22
C ASP A 38 -2.67 -14.51 -22.02
N LYS A 39 -1.67 -14.49 -21.14
CA LYS A 39 -1.49 -15.49 -20.07
C LYS A 39 -2.14 -15.08 -18.75
N ASP A 40 -2.39 -16.07 -17.89
CA ASP A 40 -2.86 -15.85 -16.52
C ASP A 40 -1.78 -15.20 -15.63
N ILE A 41 -2.22 -14.20 -14.88
CA ILE A 41 -1.38 -13.31 -14.06
C ILE A 41 -1.62 -13.60 -12.58
N ASN A 42 -0.54 -13.87 -11.84
CA ASN A 42 -0.57 -14.10 -10.40
C ASN A 42 0.12 -12.95 -9.64
N LEU A 43 -0.61 -12.30 -8.74
CA LEU A 43 -0.12 -11.20 -7.90
C LEU A 43 -0.13 -11.63 -6.43
N LEU A 44 0.88 -11.21 -5.65
CA LEU A 44 0.91 -11.36 -4.19
C LEU A 44 1.17 -10.01 -3.53
N PHE A 45 0.22 -9.55 -2.73
CA PHE A 45 0.35 -8.42 -1.81
C PHE A 45 0.55 -9.02 -0.41
N ALA A 46 1.80 -9.14 0.03
CA ALA A 46 2.16 -9.95 1.21
C ALA A 46 1.88 -9.24 2.56
N ALA A 47 1.82 -7.91 2.54
CA ALA A 47 1.51 -7.02 3.65
C ALA A 47 0.46 -5.97 3.18
N SER A 48 -0.73 -6.46 2.85
CA SER A 48 -1.84 -5.70 2.27
C SER A 48 -2.58 -4.87 3.33
N GLY A 49 -1.85 -3.97 4.01
CA GLY A 49 -2.35 -3.08 5.05
C GLY A 49 -3.59 -2.28 4.63
N ASP A 50 -3.74 -2.02 3.32
CA ASP A 50 -5.01 -1.73 2.67
C ASP A 50 -5.11 -2.37 1.27
N MET A 51 -6.07 -1.92 0.45
CA MET A 51 -6.28 -2.41 -0.91
C MET A 51 -5.94 -1.37 -1.99
N ARG A 52 -5.24 -0.27 -1.69
CA ARG A 52 -5.02 0.84 -2.65
C ARG A 52 -4.26 0.37 -3.90
N ASN A 53 -3.19 -0.41 -3.72
CA ASN A 53 -2.40 -1.02 -4.79
C ASN A 53 -3.24 -2.04 -5.58
N VAL A 54 -4.08 -2.82 -4.90
CA VAL A 54 -4.98 -3.82 -5.52
C VAL A 54 -6.01 -3.13 -6.42
N VAL A 55 -6.63 -2.05 -5.93
CA VAL A 55 -7.59 -1.23 -6.70
C VAL A 55 -6.90 -0.61 -7.92
N LYS A 56 -5.78 0.10 -7.72
CA LYS A 56 -5.04 0.79 -8.79
C LYS A 56 -4.54 -0.19 -9.87
N THR A 57 -4.00 -1.33 -9.46
CA THR A 57 -3.55 -2.40 -10.36
C THR A 57 -4.71 -2.94 -11.21
N ILE A 58 -5.85 -3.28 -10.61
CA ILE A 58 -6.98 -3.87 -11.33
C ILE A 58 -7.67 -2.90 -12.30
N ILE A 59 -7.73 -1.59 -11.98
CA ILE A 59 -8.32 -0.59 -12.90
C ILE A 59 -7.40 -0.22 -14.06
N SER A 60 -6.07 -0.18 -13.82
CA SER A 60 -5.08 0.22 -14.82
C SER A 60 -4.95 -0.79 -15.97
N ILE A 61 -5.29 -2.07 -15.75
CA ILE A 61 -5.23 -3.11 -16.78
C ILE A 61 -6.12 -2.73 -17.98
N PRO A 62 -5.56 -2.56 -19.20
CA PRO A 62 -6.30 -2.07 -20.35
C PRO A 62 -7.50 -2.94 -20.72
N SER A 63 -8.59 -2.29 -21.15
CA SER A 63 -9.84 -2.99 -21.49
C SER A 63 -9.75 -3.83 -22.78
N ALA A 64 -8.70 -3.66 -23.58
CA ALA A 64 -8.37 -4.52 -24.73
C ALA A 64 -7.87 -5.92 -24.31
N CYS A 65 -7.22 -6.03 -23.14
CA CYS A 65 -6.64 -7.25 -22.60
C CYS A 65 -7.75 -8.24 -22.18
N THR A 66 -8.39 -8.94 -23.11
CA THR A 66 -9.67 -9.66 -22.84
C THR A 66 -9.53 -11.11 -22.37
N SER A 67 -8.36 -11.75 -22.57
CA SER A 67 -8.19 -13.20 -22.33
C SER A 67 -7.61 -13.58 -20.97
N GLN A 68 -6.88 -12.68 -20.32
CA GLN A 68 -6.16 -12.93 -19.06
C GLN A 68 -7.14 -13.14 -17.89
N SER A 69 -6.95 -14.20 -17.08
CA SER A 69 -7.49 -14.21 -15.73
C SER A 69 -6.43 -13.84 -14.69
N ILE A 70 -6.87 -13.13 -13.66
CA ILE A 70 -6.00 -12.60 -12.61
C ILE A 70 -6.28 -13.36 -11.33
N THR A 71 -5.22 -13.79 -10.63
CA THR A 71 -5.32 -14.26 -9.25
C THR A 71 -4.49 -13.37 -8.35
N ALA A 72 -5.15 -12.58 -7.50
CA ALA A 72 -4.52 -11.71 -6.52
C ALA A 72 -4.62 -12.32 -5.12
N PHE A 73 -3.47 -12.62 -4.53
CA PHE A 73 -3.35 -13.04 -3.14
C PHE A 73 -3.09 -11.79 -2.28
N LEU A 74 -3.94 -11.57 -1.28
CA LEU A 74 -3.83 -10.47 -0.32
C LEU A 74 -3.63 -11.10 1.05
N ASN A 75 -2.49 -10.84 1.69
CA ASN A 75 -2.23 -11.25 3.07
C ASN A 75 -2.10 -10.04 3.98
N ASP A 76 -2.56 -10.17 5.23
CA ASP A 76 -2.13 -9.28 6.30
C ASP A 76 -1.96 -10.03 7.64
N GLY A 77 -1.17 -9.47 8.55
CA GLY A 77 -0.94 -9.99 9.90
C GLY A 77 -1.97 -9.52 10.93
N GLU A 78 -2.76 -8.48 10.65
CA GLU A 78 -3.84 -7.99 11.50
C GLU A 78 -5.22 -8.52 11.05
N PHE A 79 -5.97 -9.08 11.99
CA PHE A 79 -7.26 -9.72 11.68
C PHE A 79 -8.32 -8.72 11.20
N ASP A 80 -8.35 -7.51 11.78
CA ASP A 80 -9.28 -6.45 11.38
C ASP A 80 -8.91 -5.84 10.02
N VAL A 81 -7.63 -5.78 9.64
CA VAL A 81 -7.20 -5.44 8.28
C VAL A 81 -7.69 -6.49 7.28
N ALA A 82 -7.39 -7.77 7.53
CA ALA A 82 -7.82 -8.88 6.67
C ALA A 82 -9.36 -8.95 6.54
N ALA A 83 -10.09 -8.76 7.65
CA ALA A 83 -11.55 -8.75 7.65
C ALA A 83 -12.15 -7.51 6.96
N ARG A 84 -11.55 -6.32 7.10
CA ARG A 84 -11.95 -5.11 6.34
C ARG A 84 -11.74 -5.32 4.84
N ASN A 85 -10.58 -5.82 4.44
CA ASN A 85 -10.27 -6.11 3.03
C ASN A 85 -11.25 -7.15 2.44
N ALA A 86 -11.59 -8.20 3.22
CA ALA A 86 -12.62 -9.16 2.84
C ALA A 86 -14.00 -8.50 2.67
N ILE A 87 -14.43 -7.65 3.60
CA ILE A 87 -15.71 -6.91 3.52
C ILE A 87 -15.72 -5.99 2.29
N LEU A 88 -14.61 -5.31 1.97
CA LEU A 88 -14.50 -4.43 0.81
C LEU A 88 -14.59 -5.20 -0.52
N LEU A 89 -13.90 -6.33 -0.65
CA LEU A 89 -14.00 -7.18 -1.84
C LEU A 89 -15.39 -7.81 -2.00
N LEU A 90 -16.01 -8.26 -0.91
CA LEU A 90 -17.39 -8.74 -0.94
C LEU A 90 -18.39 -7.62 -1.30
N THR A 91 -18.15 -6.39 -0.86
CA THR A 91 -18.92 -5.20 -1.29
C THR A 91 -18.81 -5.01 -2.80
N ALA A 92 -17.58 -4.96 -3.34
CA ALA A 92 -17.32 -4.75 -4.76
C ALA A 92 -17.94 -5.84 -5.66
N LEU A 93 -17.95 -7.10 -5.20
CA LEU A 93 -18.42 -8.26 -5.95
C LEU A 93 -19.95 -8.47 -5.87
N TYR A 94 -20.60 -8.09 -4.77
CA TYR A 94 -22.01 -8.46 -4.51
C TYR A 94 -22.99 -7.30 -4.36
N VAL A 95 -22.57 -6.11 -3.93
CA VAL A 95 -23.44 -4.92 -3.91
C VAL A 95 -23.62 -4.41 -5.35
N GLN A 96 -24.82 -3.98 -5.72
CA GLN A 96 -25.18 -3.57 -7.08
C GLN A 96 -26.11 -2.36 -7.09
N PRO A 97 -26.01 -1.44 -8.07
CA PRO A 97 -25.01 -1.37 -9.16
C PRO A 97 -23.59 -1.00 -8.68
N PRO A 98 -22.56 -1.00 -9.55
CA PRO A 98 -21.19 -0.58 -9.20
C PRO A 98 -21.08 0.76 -8.46
N THR A 99 -21.95 1.73 -8.76
CA THR A 99 -22.00 3.03 -8.04
C THR A 99 -22.45 2.91 -6.59
N ALA A 100 -23.32 1.95 -6.26
CA ALA A 100 -23.74 1.67 -4.89
C ALA A 100 -22.64 0.88 -4.13
N ALA A 101 -21.96 -0.04 -4.82
CA ALA A 101 -20.80 -0.75 -4.26
C ALA A 101 -19.65 0.23 -3.94
N ALA A 102 -19.31 1.13 -4.87
CA ALA A 102 -18.31 2.16 -4.68
C ALA A 102 -18.61 3.10 -3.50
N ALA A 103 -19.86 3.57 -3.38
CA ALA A 103 -20.29 4.37 -2.24
C ALA A 103 -20.18 3.60 -0.91
N ALA A 104 -20.54 2.31 -0.90
CA ALA A 104 -20.40 1.47 0.28
C ALA A 104 -18.92 1.23 0.66
N MET A 105 -18.04 0.97 -0.32
CA MET A 105 -16.59 0.85 -0.10
C MET A 105 -15.99 2.12 0.51
N LEU A 106 -16.34 3.29 -0.05
CA LEU A 106 -15.89 4.59 0.46
C LEU A 106 -16.33 4.79 1.92
N HIS A 107 -17.57 4.46 2.27
CA HIS A 107 -18.04 4.56 3.65
C HIS A 107 -17.47 3.51 4.61
N ILE A 108 -17.07 2.32 4.14
CA ILE A 108 -16.38 1.31 4.97
C ILE A 108 -14.93 1.72 5.29
N TRP A 109 -14.25 2.37 4.35
CA TRP A 109 -12.79 2.53 4.38
C TRP A 109 -12.35 3.97 4.67
N TYR A 110 -13.08 4.99 4.19
CA TYR A 110 -12.70 6.40 4.23
C TYR A 110 -13.70 7.30 4.96
N SER A 111 -14.59 6.74 5.78
CA SER A 111 -15.56 7.52 6.59
C SER A 111 -15.57 7.09 8.04
N ALA A 112 -15.57 8.07 8.95
CA ALA A 112 -15.77 7.83 10.38
C ALA A 112 -17.20 7.34 10.73
N LEU A 113 -18.16 7.46 9.81
CA LEU A 113 -19.55 7.06 9.98
C LEU A 113 -20.11 6.39 8.71
N ILE A 114 -20.87 5.31 8.89
CA ILE A 114 -21.58 4.60 7.82
C ILE A 114 -23.07 4.99 7.84
N PRO A 115 -23.63 5.55 6.75
CA PRO A 115 -25.06 5.86 6.65
C PRO A 115 -25.94 4.61 6.84
N SER A 116 -27.07 4.73 7.54
CA SER A 116 -27.94 3.59 7.87
C SER A 116 -28.43 2.80 6.65
N SER A 117 -28.61 3.45 5.50
CA SER A 117 -28.97 2.81 4.23
C SER A 117 -27.84 1.94 3.67
N ILE A 118 -26.58 2.37 3.83
CA ILE A 118 -25.40 1.60 3.42
C ILE A 118 -25.16 0.46 4.41
N LEU A 119 -25.30 0.72 5.71
CA LEU A 119 -25.24 -0.31 6.74
C LEU A 119 -26.28 -1.42 6.49
N GLN A 120 -27.52 -1.06 6.17
CA GLN A 120 -28.57 -2.01 5.79
C GLN A 120 -28.17 -2.81 4.53
N THR A 121 -27.72 -2.12 3.47
CA THR A 121 -27.26 -2.74 2.22
C THR A 121 -26.14 -3.78 2.47
N LEU A 122 -25.20 -3.46 3.36
CA LEU A 122 -24.11 -4.35 3.77
C LEU A 122 -24.62 -5.51 4.64
N GLN A 123 -25.59 -5.28 5.53
CA GLN A 123 -26.23 -6.31 6.35
C GLN A 123 -26.99 -7.35 5.51
N ASP A 124 -27.70 -6.90 4.49
CA ASP A 124 -28.50 -7.75 3.59
C ASP A 124 -27.62 -8.49 2.56
N THR A 125 -26.53 -7.86 2.10
CA THR A 125 -25.70 -8.38 1.00
C THR A 125 -24.43 -9.10 1.49
N VAL A 126 -23.50 -8.33 2.06
CA VAL A 126 -22.12 -8.75 2.34
C VAL A 126 -22.03 -9.55 3.62
N LEU A 127 -22.57 -8.98 4.68
CA LEU A 127 -22.61 -9.59 6.00
C LEU A 127 -23.22 -10.98 5.91
N SER A 128 -24.35 -11.06 5.21
CA SER A 128 -25.07 -12.24 4.73
C SER A 128 -24.20 -13.44 4.29
N LEU A 129 -23.06 -13.20 3.64
CA LEU A 129 -22.15 -14.25 3.17
C LEU A 129 -21.25 -14.78 4.29
N ILE A 130 -21.07 -14.01 5.37
CA ILE A 130 -20.15 -14.27 6.46
C ILE A 130 -20.72 -15.29 7.45
N ILE A 131 -22.02 -15.28 7.83
CA ILE A 131 -22.60 -16.41 8.60
C ILE A 131 -22.56 -17.70 7.81
N ASP A 132 -22.77 -17.68 6.49
CA ASP A 132 -22.68 -18.91 5.69
C ASP A 132 -21.29 -19.56 5.84
N VAL A 133 -20.23 -18.76 6.01
CA VAL A 133 -18.90 -19.27 6.40
C VAL A 133 -18.88 -19.65 7.87
N CYS A 134 -19.12 -18.72 8.80
CA CYS A 134 -18.97 -18.91 10.24
C CYS A 134 -19.73 -20.15 10.74
N THR A 135 -21.00 -20.32 10.36
CA THR A 135 -21.80 -21.50 10.71
C THR A 135 -21.26 -22.79 10.08
N LYS A 136 -20.69 -22.74 8.86
CA LYS A 136 -20.07 -23.91 8.21
C LYS A 136 -18.64 -24.21 8.71
N ILE A 137 -18.06 -23.35 9.54
CA ILE A 137 -16.75 -23.59 10.20
C ILE A 137 -16.82 -23.75 11.72
N ALA A 138 -17.91 -23.35 12.38
CA ALA A 138 -18.04 -23.33 13.84
C ALA A 138 -17.78 -24.68 14.55
N ALA A 139 -17.96 -25.81 13.86
CA ALA A 139 -17.69 -27.15 14.37
C ALA A 139 -16.45 -27.82 13.74
N LYS A 140 -15.61 -27.06 13.02
CA LYS A 140 -14.39 -27.58 12.38
C LYS A 140 -13.17 -27.40 13.28
N PRO A 141 -12.16 -28.27 13.16
CA PRO A 141 -10.88 -28.11 13.86
C PRO A 141 -10.17 -26.79 13.52
N LEU A 142 -9.51 -26.19 14.53
CA LEU A 142 -8.76 -24.94 14.41
C LEU A 142 -7.35 -25.14 13.80
N ASP A 143 -6.88 -26.39 13.66
CA ASP A 143 -5.55 -26.77 13.15
C ASP A 143 -5.49 -26.88 11.61
N ARG A 144 -6.56 -26.49 10.90
CA ARG A 144 -6.67 -26.62 9.43
C ARG A 144 -7.01 -25.28 8.77
N LEU A 145 -6.40 -25.02 7.62
CA LEU A 145 -6.85 -23.92 6.76
C LEU A 145 -8.27 -24.21 6.25
N LEU A 146 -9.18 -23.24 6.39
CA LEU A 146 -10.58 -23.36 6.00
C LEU A 146 -10.93 -22.39 4.87
N ALA A 147 -10.71 -22.83 3.63
CA ALA A 147 -11.04 -22.03 2.45
C ALA A 147 -12.56 -21.96 2.18
N LYS A 148 -13.02 -20.81 1.69
CA LYS A 148 -14.36 -20.58 1.13
C LYS A 148 -14.21 -19.86 -0.22
N THR A 149 -14.67 -20.49 -1.29
CA THR A 149 -15.06 -19.78 -2.52
C THR A 149 -16.45 -19.18 -2.31
N PHE A 150 -16.60 -17.88 -2.53
CA PHE A 150 -17.90 -17.22 -2.43
C PHE A 150 -18.68 -17.30 -3.74
N THR A 151 -19.97 -17.65 -3.63
CA THR A 151 -20.94 -17.69 -4.72
C THR A 151 -22.30 -17.25 -4.15
N ARG A 152 -23.05 -16.45 -4.91
CA ARG A 152 -24.19 -15.63 -4.46
C ARG A 152 -25.28 -16.41 -3.69
N GLY A 153 -25.54 -16.04 -2.42
CA GLY A 153 -26.49 -16.63 -1.46
C GLY A 153 -26.63 -15.75 -0.18
N THR A 154 -27.50 -16.06 0.80
CA THR A 154 -28.01 -15.02 1.75
C THR A 154 -28.07 -15.32 3.28
N CYS A 155 -27.71 -14.29 4.10
CA CYS A 155 -28.04 -13.92 5.52
C CYS A 155 -27.29 -14.60 6.72
N SER A 156 -26.79 -13.94 7.81
CA SER A 156 -26.33 -12.55 8.17
C SER A 156 -24.85 -12.68 8.70
N HIS A 157 -24.21 -12.29 9.83
CA HIS A 157 -24.17 -11.34 11.00
C HIS A 157 -22.74 -11.55 11.64
N ARG A 158 -21.94 -10.67 12.29
CA ARG A 158 -21.87 -9.24 12.70
C ARG A 158 -20.36 -8.77 12.62
N THR A 159 -20.01 -7.55 13.04
CA THR A 159 -18.70 -6.85 12.88
C THR A 159 -17.65 -6.99 14.00
N PHE A 160 -16.47 -6.38 13.76
CA PHE A 160 -15.22 -6.29 14.54
C PHE A 160 -15.30 -6.17 16.08
N TYR A 161 -14.24 -6.66 16.73
CA TYR A 161 -13.87 -6.33 18.12
C TYR A 161 -12.91 -5.13 18.15
N HIS A 162 -13.14 -4.20 19.08
CA HIS A 162 -12.16 -3.19 19.49
C HIS A 162 -12.17 -3.07 21.01
N LYS A 163 -11.12 -2.52 21.63
CA LYS A 163 -11.12 -2.17 23.06
C LYS A 163 -12.02 -0.95 23.27
N ASP A 164 -12.82 -0.95 24.34
CA ASP A 164 -13.60 0.23 24.70
C ASP A 164 -12.68 1.41 25.02
N HIS A 165 -13.11 2.62 24.63
CA HIS A 165 -12.48 3.92 24.93
C HIS A 165 -11.07 4.21 24.39
N VAL A 166 -10.54 3.42 23.44
CA VAL A 166 -9.27 3.72 22.74
C VAL A 166 -9.55 4.17 21.29
N TRP A 167 -8.81 5.17 20.80
CA TRP A 167 -8.85 5.59 19.39
C TRP A 167 -7.92 4.68 18.56
N PRO A 168 -8.38 4.08 17.44
CA PRO A 168 -7.63 3.03 16.75
C PRO A 168 -6.43 3.52 15.94
N MET A 169 -6.43 4.78 15.51
CA MET A 169 -5.39 5.36 14.64
C MET A 169 -4.47 6.28 15.43
N MET A 170 -3.31 6.61 14.87
CA MET A 170 -2.49 7.71 15.35
C MET A 170 -3.19 9.06 15.07
N ASP A 171 -2.77 10.11 15.78
CA ASP A 171 -3.28 11.47 15.63
C ASP A 171 -2.90 12.14 14.30
N ASN A 172 -1.84 11.65 13.65
CA ASN A 172 -1.37 12.09 12.33
C ASN A 172 -1.89 11.24 11.15
N ALA A 173 -2.89 10.38 11.35
CA ALA A 173 -3.41 9.53 10.27
C ALA A 173 -4.32 10.33 9.31
N ASP A 174 -3.89 10.48 8.05
CA ASP A 174 -4.65 11.16 6.98
C ASP A 174 -5.01 10.19 5.83
N PRO A 175 -6.24 10.23 5.27
CA PRO A 175 -6.58 9.42 4.10
C PRO A 175 -5.89 9.82 2.79
N LEU A 176 -5.30 11.02 2.69
CA LEU A 176 -4.54 11.50 1.53
C LEU A 176 -3.22 10.75 1.36
N SER A 177 -2.58 10.30 2.45
CA SER A 177 -1.33 9.53 2.45
C SER A 177 -1.31 8.35 1.48
N GLY A 178 -2.49 7.74 1.23
CA GLY A 178 -2.65 6.57 0.36
C GLY A 178 -2.69 6.86 -1.15
N TRP A 179 -2.73 8.14 -1.56
CA TRP A 179 -3.10 8.56 -2.91
C TRP A 179 -2.27 9.75 -3.40
N GLU A 180 -2.15 9.89 -4.72
CA GLU A 180 -1.50 11.07 -5.29
C GLU A 180 -2.33 12.34 -5.01
N ILE A 181 -1.72 13.33 -4.36
CA ILE A 181 -2.39 14.62 -4.10
C ILE A 181 -2.80 15.32 -5.40
N GLU A 182 -2.09 15.07 -6.51
CA GLU A 182 -2.52 15.59 -7.82
C GLU A 182 -3.79 14.93 -8.33
N ASP A 183 -4.03 13.65 -8.05
CA ASP A 183 -5.28 12.96 -8.39
C ASP A 183 -6.46 13.54 -7.61
N ALA A 184 -6.30 13.76 -6.30
CA ALA A 184 -7.28 14.46 -5.48
C ALA A 184 -7.56 15.89 -5.99
N LEU A 185 -6.50 16.67 -6.30
CA LEU A 185 -6.63 18.03 -6.83
C LEU A 185 -7.31 18.07 -8.21
N ARG A 186 -7.00 17.13 -9.11
CA ARG A 186 -7.65 17.00 -10.43
C ARG A 186 -9.13 16.63 -10.33
N SER A 187 -9.51 15.88 -9.29
CA SER A 187 -10.91 15.55 -8.98
C SER A 187 -11.66 16.62 -8.17
N THR A 188 -11.04 17.75 -7.81
CA THR A 188 -11.78 18.85 -7.16
C THR A 188 -12.85 19.45 -8.09
N PRO A 189 -14.08 19.71 -7.59
CA PRO A 189 -15.12 20.35 -8.37
C PRO A 189 -14.92 21.88 -8.39
N LEU A 190 -15.99 22.66 -8.40
CA LEU A 190 -15.94 24.13 -8.34
C LEU A 190 -15.12 24.68 -7.16
N ALA A 191 -15.03 23.93 -6.06
CA ALA A 191 -14.22 24.24 -4.89
C ALA A 191 -12.77 23.73 -5.05
N LYS A 192 -11.95 24.41 -5.85
CA LYS A 192 -10.58 24.01 -6.24
C LYS A 192 -9.57 23.79 -5.09
N ASN A 193 -9.92 24.17 -3.86
CA ASN A 193 -9.07 24.02 -2.67
C ASN A 193 -9.65 23.00 -1.67
N ASP A 194 -10.77 22.35 -1.98
CA ASP A 194 -11.38 21.29 -1.16
C ASP A 194 -10.69 19.96 -1.45
N VAL A 195 -9.48 19.77 -0.91
CA VAL A 195 -8.63 18.61 -1.23
C VAL A 195 -9.29 17.29 -0.80
N TYR A 196 -9.99 17.26 0.34
CA TYR A 196 -10.73 16.07 0.79
C TYR A 196 -11.99 15.81 -0.03
N GLY A 197 -12.71 16.84 -0.47
CA GLY A 197 -13.78 16.70 -1.46
C GLY A 197 -13.26 16.17 -2.80
N GLY A 198 -12.11 16.66 -3.25
CA GLY A 198 -11.39 16.14 -4.41
C GLY A 198 -11.01 14.67 -4.27
N LEU A 199 -10.44 14.28 -3.12
CA LEU A 199 -10.16 12.89 -2.77
C LEU A 199 -11.44 12.03 -2.78
N PHE A 200 -12.54 12.51 -2.19
CA PHE A 200 -13.83 11.81 -2.22
C PHE A 200 -14.29 11.51 -3.66
N PHE A 201 -14.19 12.49 -4.56
CA PHE A 201 -14.56 12.28 -5.96
C PHE A 201 -13.58 11.35 -6.70
N HIS A 202 -12.27 11.46 -6.44
CA HIS A 202 -11.27 10.54 -6.96
C HIS A 202 -11.57 9.09 -6.53
N LEU A 203 -11.67 8.84 -5.22
CA LEU A 203 -11.94 7.53 -4.64
C LEU A 203 -13.25 6.93 -5.14
N ARG A 204 -14.32 7.73 -5.22
CA ARG A 204 -15.60 7.32 -5.80
C ARG A 204 -15.41 6.76 -7.21
N ASP A 205 -14.65 7.46 -8.05
CA ASP A 205 -14.47 7.09 -9.45
C ASP A 205 -13.53 5.89 -9.60
N GLN A 206 -12.42 5.83 -8.84
CA GLN A 206 -11.56 4.63 -8.77
C GLN A 206 -12.36 3.39 -8.32
N PHE A 207 -13.28 3.51 -7.35
CA PHE A 207 -14.08 2.37 -6.88
C PHE A 207 -15.23 2.00 -7.86
N ILE A 208 -15.80 2.97 -8.59
CA ILE A 208 -16.74 2.68 -9.69
C ILE A 208 -16.03 1.88 -10.79
N ASP A 209 -14.84 2.31 -11.20
CA ASP A 209 -14.04 1.61 -12.21
C ASP A 209 -13.63 0.23 -11.73
N PHE A 210 -13.20 0.08 -10.47
CA PHE A 210 -12.86 -1.21 -9.88
C PHE A 210 -14.05 -2.18 -9.89
N CYS A 211 -15.20 -1.76 -9.37
CA CYS A 211 -16.42 -2.58 -9.37
C CYS A 211 -16.86 -2.94 -10.80
N THR A 212 -16.71 -2.02 -11.77
CA THR A 212 -17.02 -2.26 -13.18
C THR A 212 -16.04 -3.25 -13.83
N LYS A 213 -14.72 -3.12 -13.58
CA LYS A 213 -13.68 -4.03 -14.08
C LYS A 213 -13.87 -5.46 -13.55
N LEU A 214 -14.27 -5.61 -12.28
CA LEU A 214 -14.60 -6.92 -11.69
C LEU A 214 -15.83 -7.60 -12.31
N GLN A 215 -16.72 -6.86 -12.98
CA GLN A 215 -17.84 -7.43 -13.74
C GLN A 215 -17.44 -7.87 -15.15
N MET A 216 -16.45 -7.20 -15.75
CA MET A 216 -15.99 -7.48 -17.12
C MET A 216 -14.87 -8.53 -17.19
N ARG A 217 -14.12 -8.75 -16.10
CA ARG A 217 -12.92 -9.60 -16.07
C ARG A 217 -13.02 -10.72 -15.04
N LYS A 218 -12.55 -11.92 -15.40
CA LYS A 218 -12.31 -13.04 -14.46
C LYS A 218 -11.15 -12.71 -13.52
N THR A 219 -11.47 -12.07 -12.39
CA THR A 219 -10.53 -11.79 -11.30
C THR A 219 -10.85 -12.68 -10.11
N THR A 220 -9.83 -13.33 -9.56
CA THR A 220 -9.91 -14.20 -8.37
C THR A 220 -9.12 -13.55 -7.26
N PHE A 221 -9.72 -13.45 -6.07
CA PHE A 221 -9.04 -12.97 -4.87
C PHE A 221 -8.87 -14.10 -3.86
N VAL A 222 -7.67 -14.21 -3.29
CA VAL A 222 -7.38 -15.11 -2.17
C VAL A 222 -6.94 -14.25 -1.00
N LEU A 223 -7.77 -14.18 0.03
CA LEU A 223 -7.46 -13.48 1.28
C LEU A 223 -6.79 -14.46 2.24
N LEU A 224 -5.67 -14.04 2.81
CA LEU A 224 -4.90 -14.75 3.82
C LEU A 224 -4.79 -13.90 5.08
N PHE A 225 -4.65 -14.58 6.22
CA PHE A 225 -4.43 -14.00 7.53
C PHE A 225 -3.31 -14.80 8.19
N ASN A 226 -2.08 -14.44 7.84
CA ASN A 226 -0.87 -15.17 8.16
C ASN A 226 0.25 -14.18 8.48
N ASN A 227 1.17 -14.58 9.36
CA ASN A 227 2.48 -13.93 9.44
C ASN A 227 3.14 -14.03 8.05
N ALA A 228 3.66 -12.91 7.55
CA ALA A 228 4.28 -12.83 6.23
C ALA A 228 5.45 -13.82 6.09
N ALA A 229 6.19 -14.11 7.17
CA ALA A 229 7.25 -15.12 7.19
C ALA A 229 6.76 -16.56 6.88
N ASP A 230 5.54 -16.90 7.28
CA ASP A 230 4.94 -18.22 7.04
C ASP A 230 4.37 -18.40 5.63
N LEU A 231 4.23 -17.32 4.85
CA LEU A 231 3.52 -17.35 3.56
C LEU A 231 4.07 -18.37 2.58
N ARG A 232 5.40 -18.51 2.48
CA ARG A 232 6.03 -19.51 1.60
C ARG A 232 5.59 -20.94 1.96
N THR A 233 5.50 -21.25 3.25
CA THR A 233 5.07 -22.56 3.75
C THR A 233 3.57 -22.78 3.52
N THR A 234 2.73 -21.79 3.81
CA THR A 234 1.27 -21.84 3.60
C THR A 234 0.91 -21.98 2.11
N LEU A 235 1.52 -21.16 1.24
CA LEU A 235 1.27 -21.19 -0.20
C LEU A 235 1.73 -22.51 -0.85
N ALA A 236 2.87 -23.06 -0.43
CA ALA A 236 3.34 -24.36 -0.89
C ALA A 236 2.45 -25.51 -0.39
N ARG A 237 2.08 -25.51 0.90
CA ARG A 237 1.29 -26.59 1.55
C ARG A 237 -0.16 -26.62 1.07
N ASP A 238 -0.84 -25.47 1.08
CA ASP A 238 -2.30 -25.41 0.97
C ASP A 238 -2.80 -25.04 -0.43
N PHE A 239 -1.94 -24.40 -1.24
CA PHE A 239 -2.26 -23.97 -2.61
C PHE A 239 -1.36 -24.62 -3.69
N ASN A 240 -0.33 -25.37 -3.30
CA ASN A 240 0.70 -25.93 -4.19
C ASN A 240 1.41 -24.86 -5.05
N LEU A 241 1.58 -23.65 -4.49
CA LEU A 241 2.26 -22.53 -5.15
C LEU A 241 3.68 -22.37 -4.58
N THR A 242 4.67 -22.47 -5.46
CA THR A 242 6.10 -22.48 -5.07
C THR A 242 6.95 -21.46 -5.82
N HIS A 243 6.64 -21.22 -7.11
CA HIS A 243 7.37 -20.31 -8.00
C HIS A 243 6.38 -19.59 -8.95
N SER A 244 5.25 -19.12 -8.41
CA SER A 244 4.01 -18.95 -9.16
C SER A 244 3.66 -17.51 -9.56
N PHE A 245 4.29 -16.49 -8.95
CA PHE A 245 3.86 -15.09 -9.03
C PHE A 245 4.60 -14.26 -10.09
N ASP A 246 3.86 -13.42 -10.82
CA ASP A 246 4.39 -12.44 -11.79
C ASP A 246 4.79 -11.13 -11.13
N ARG A 247 4.17 -10.79 -9.99
CA ARG A 247 4.55 -9.67 -9.13
C ARG A 247 4.35 -10.07 -7.67
N ILE A 248 5.29 -9.69 -6.82
CA ILE A 248 5.15 -9.76 -5.37
C ILE A 248 5.43 -8.37 -4.81
N GLU A 249 4.53 -7.84 -3.99
CA GLU A 249 4.67 -6.57 -3.30
C GLU A 249 4.62 -6.83 -1.79
N ILE A 250 5.67 -6.39 -1.08
CA ILE A 250 5.85 -6.69 0.35
C ILE A 250 5.82 -5.45 1.26
N SER A 251 5.47 -4.28 0.72
CA SER A 251 5.48 -3.01 1.46
C SER A 251 6.79 -2.83 2.25
N ASN A 252 6.70 -2.33 3.47
CA ASN A 252 7.78 -2.06 4.40
C ASN A 252 8.11 -3.18 5.39
N ILE A 253 7.65 -4.42 5.17
CA ILE A 253 8.09 -5.55 6.02
C ILE A 253 9.57 -5.92 5.84
N VAL A 254 10.25 -5.29 4.87
CA VAL A 254 11.69 -5.42 4.60
C VAL A 254 12.57 -4.49 5.45
N ASP A 255 12.00 -3.46 6.10
CA ASP A 255 12.74 -2.64 7.06
C ASP A 255 13.07 -3.48 8.33
N ASP A 256 14.14 -3.14 9.06
CA ASP A 256 14.68 -3.92 10.20
C ASP A 256 13.67 -4.05 11.36
N TYR A 257 12.83 -3.03 11.54
CA TYR A 257 11.76 -3.03 12.55
C TYR A 257 10.67 -4.11 12.33
N TYR A 258 10.64 -4.78 11.17
CA TYR A 258 9.61 -5.77 10.80
C TYR A 258 10.17 -7.19 10.62
N LEU A 259 10.60 -7.56 9.41
CA LEU A 259 11.27 -8.83 9.10
C LEU A 259 12.67 -8.63 8.50
N GLY A 260 13.10 -7.39 8.25
CA GLY A 260 14.38 -7.10 7.62
C GLY A 260 14.58 -7.79 6.26
N LEU A 261 15.85 -7.97 5.87
CA LEU A 261 16.22 -8.70 4.65
C LEU A 261 15.96 -10.22 4.74
N ASP A 262 15.72 -10.77 5.94
CA ASP A 262 15.35 -12.18 6.16
C ASP A 262 14.00 -12.56 5.50
N CYS A 263 13.20 -11.58 5.07
CA CYS A 263 12.04 -11.83 4.24
C CYS A 263 12.40 -12.28 2.79
N LEU A 264 13.59 -11.96 2.27
CA LEU A 264 13.95 -12.25 0.88
C LEU A 264 14.00 -13.78 0.60
N PRO A 265 14.59 -14.65 1.44
CA PRO A 265 14.46 -16.11 1.31
C PRO A 265 13.03 -16.67 1.40
N VAL A 266 12.05 -15.89 1.91
CA VAL A 266 10.62 -16.26 1.92
C VAL A 266 9.98 -15.95 0.56
N PHE A 267 10.21 -14.74 0.02
CA PHE A 267 9.51 -14.25 -1.17
C PHE A 267 10.22 -14.51 -2.50
N ALA A 268 11.56 -14.51 -2.53
CA ALA A 268 12.32 -14.74 -3.76
C ALA A 268 11.97 -16.06 -4.46
N PRO A 269 11.75 -17.21 -3.77
CA PRO A 269 11.31 -18.44 -4.41
C PRO A 269 9.90 -18.30 -5.00
N LEU A 270 8.97 -17.62 -4.32
CA LEU A 270 7.58 -17.50 -4.77
C LEU A 270 7.46 -16.76 -6.11
N LEU A 271 8.44 -15.92 -6.45
CA LEU A 271 8.51 -15.22 -7.74
C LEU A 271 8.84 -16.19 -8.89
N ARG A 272 8.17 -16.02 -10.04
CA ARG A 272 8.54 -16.72 -11.29
C ARG A 272 9.99 -16.36 -11.65
N PRO A 273 10.86 -17.32 -12.03
CA PRO A 273 12.21 -17.01 -12.50
C PRO A 273 12.20 -16.09 -13.73
N HIS A 274 13.23 -15.27 -13.89
CA HIS A 274 13.37 -14.35 -15.04
C HIS A 274 13.29 -15.09 -16.40
N ALA A 275 13.71 -16.36 -16.46
CA ALA A 275 13.59 -17.20 -17.65
C ALA A 275 12.14 -17.60 -18.02
N VAL A 276 11.17 -17.46 -17.10
CA VAL A 276 9.74 -17.79 -17.29
C VAL A 276 8.92 -16.53 -17.55
N ASN A 277 9.15 -15.46 -16.78
CA ASN A 277 8.67 -14.12 -17.09
C ASN A 277 9.77 -13.11 -16.77
N ARG A 278 10.32 -12.45 -17.81
CA ARG A 278 11.37 -11.43 -17.68
C ARG A 278 10.95 -10.20 -16.85
N HIS A 279 9.65 -9.93 -16.75
CA HIS A 279 9.09 -8.84 -15.97
C HIS A 279 8.75 -9.24 -14.52
N ALA A 280 8.96 -10.51 -14.16
CA ALA A 280 8.70 -10.99 -12.80
C ALA A 280 9.52 -10.19 -11.79
N THR A 281 8.83 -9.42 -10.94
CA THR A 281 9.43 -8.44 -10.05
C THR A 281 8.93 -8.64 -8.62
N LEU A 282 9.87 -8.72 -7.67
CA LEU A 282 9.63 -8.51 -6.24
C LEU A 282 9.85 -7.02 -5.96
N LEU A 283 8.85 -6.36 -5.40
CA LEU A 283 8.85 -4.94 -5.03
C LEU A 283 8.74 -4.81 -3.51
N ALA A 284 9.65 -4.04 -2.92
CA ALA A 284 9.56 -3.63 -1.51
C ALA A 284 9.74 -2.11 -1.37
N LEU A 285 9.30 -1.60 -0.22
CA LEU A 285 9.45 -0.22 0.22
C LEU A 285 10.36 -0.21 1.45
N PHE A 286 11.46 0.53 1.39
CA PHE A 286 12.23 0.89 2.57
C PHE A 286 11.81 2.30 2.97
N MET A 287 11.18 2.45 4.14
CA MET A 287 10.78 3.76 4.67
C MET A 287 11.42 4.08 6.03
N ASN A 288 11.99 3.09 6.70
CA ASN A 288 12.72 3.26 7.96
C ASN A 288 14.25 3.18 7.76
N ALA A 289 14.72 2.53 6.68
CA ALA A 289 16.14 2.38 6.34
C ALA A 289 16.99 3.67 6.44
N ILE A 290 16.46 4.83 6.04
CA ILE A 290 17.17 6.12 6.15
C ILE A 290 17.21 6.61 7.61
N PRO A 291 16.07 6.75 8.34
CA PRO A 291 16.07 6.98 9.79
C PRO A 291 16.95 6.03 10.62
N GLU A 292 17.14 4.78 10.19
CA GLU A 292 17.97 3.78 10.89
C GLU A 292 19.50 4.02 10.77
N VAL A 293 19.95 4.86 9.82
CA VAL A 293 21.38 5.13 9.57
C VAL A 293 21.76 6.62 9.45
N GLU A 294 20.78 7.53 9.43
CA GLU A 294 20.98 8.98 9.52
C GLU A 294 21.51 9.35 10.91
N THR A 295 22.70 9.94 10.99
CA THR A 295 23.24 10.48 12.25
C THR A 295 22.82 11.94 12.43
N HIS A 296 22.90 12.44 13.66
CA HIS A 296 22.67 13.86 13.94
C HIS A 296 23.60 14.79 13.13
N GLU A 297 24.82 14.37 12.80
CA GLU A 297 25.74 15.14 11.97
C GLU A 297 25.30 15.16 10.49
N ASP A 298 24.77 14.05 9.97
CA ASP A 298 24.14 14.01 8.64
C ASP A 298 22.95 14.97 8.60
N THR A 299 22.03 14.89 9.57
CA THR A 299 20.86 15.76 9.66
C THR A 299 21.24 17.24 9.72
N VAL A 300 22.19 17.62 10.60
CA VAL A 300 22.63 19.01 10.74
C VAL A 300 23.34 19.50 9.47
N THR A 301 24.11 18.65 8.81
CA THR A 301 24.79 18.97 7.54
C THR A 301 23.79 19.13 6.39
N ALA A 302 22.85 18.19 6.25
CA ALA A 302 21.78 18.23 5.26
C ALA A 302 20.88 19.46 5.45
N MET A 303 20.38 19.70 6.67
CA MET A 303 19.64 20.91 7.06
C MET A 303 20.41 22.19 6.67
N SER A 304 21.70 22.27 7.04
CA SER A 304 22.55 23.44 6.77
C SER A 304 22.86 23.64 5.28
N ARG A 305 22.79 22.57 4.47
CA ARG A 305 22.95 22.59 3.02
C ARG A 305 21.65 23.00 2.33
N GLU A 306 20.55 22.35 2.68
CA GLU A 306 19.27 22.44 1.99
C GLU A 306 18.41 23.64 2.40
N MET A 307 18.49 24.15 3.63
CA MET A 307 17.73 25.35 4.04
C MET A 307 18.01 26.58 3.17
N ARG A 308 19.19 26.63 2.52
CA ARG A 308 19.51 27.64 1.49
C ARG A 308 18.70 27.46 0.20
N ARG A 309 18.48 26.21 -0.24
CA ARG A 309 17.60 25.88 -1.38
C ARG A 309 16.12 26.09 -1.00
N VAL A 310 15.69 25.67 0.19
CA VAL A 310 14.32 25.90 0.73
C VAL A 310 13.89 27.37 0.63
N ALA A 311 14.80 28.33 0.87
CA ALA A 311 14.52 29.76 0.76
C ALA A 311 14.13 30.25 -0.65
N GLY A 312 14.46 29.51 -1.71
CA GLY A 312 13.97 29.80 -3.07
C GLY A 312 12.51 29.36 -3.28
N TRP A 313 12.06 28.34 -2.56
CA TRP A 313 10.71 27.79 -2.67
C TRP A 313 9.72 28.46 -1.71
N LEU A 314 10.11 28.62 -0.44
CA LEU A 314 9.21 29.02 0.65
C LEU A 314 9.66 30.33 1.31
N PRO A 315 8.75 31.32 1.46
CA PRO A 315 9.05 32.52 2.25
C PRO A 315 9.24 32.13 3.73
N PRO A 316 10.10 32.84 4.48
CA PRO A 316 10.20 32.64 5.92
C PRO A 316 8.88 32.97 6.63
N GLY A 317 8.70 32.34 7.77
CA GLY A 317 7.73 32.72 8.79
C GLY A 317 8.20 33.94 9.60
N LYS A 318 7.35 34.37 10.54
CA LYS A 318 7.65 35.50 11.44
C LYS A 318 8.21 35.07 12.79
N GLN A 319 8.00 33.82 13.17
CA GLN A 319 8.29 33.24 14.49
C GLN A 319 8.59 31.74 14.31
N GLU A 320 9.21 31.13 15.32
CA GLU A 320 9.61 29.71 15.33
C GLU A 320 8.43 28.75 15.12
N HIS A 321 7.25 29.08 15.63
CA HIS A 321 6.00 28.30 15.48
C HIS A 321 5.07 28.86 14.39
N ASP A 322 5.58 29.69 13.47
CA ASP A 322 4.83 30.06 12.25
C ASP A 322 4.77 28.85 11.33
N ALA A 323 3.57 28.49 10.83
CA ALA A 323 3.37 27.35 9.94
C ALA A 323 4.26 27.37 8.68
N LYS A 324 4.77 28.55 8.29
CA LYS A 324 5.77 28.66 7.22
C LYS A 324 7.14 28.13 7.62
N GLU A 325 7.60 28.33 8.85
CA GLU A 325 8.83 27.68 9.31
C GLU A 325 8.59 26.17 9.46
N THR A 326 7.45 25.71 9.98
CA THR A 326 7.11 24.27 9.98
C THR A 326 7.16 23.67 8.58
N ALA A 327 6.60 24.35 7.57
CA ALA A 327 6.68 23.93 6.18
C ALA A 327 8.13 23.95 5.63
N ARG A 328 8.99 24.87 6.10
CA ARG A 328 10.43 24.92 5.76
C ARG A 328 11.21 23.79 6.42
N TRP A 329 10.82 23.38 7.63
CA TRP A 329 11.38 22.24 8.36
C TRP A 329 11.02 20.89 7.74
N ALA A 330 9.81 20.73 7.18
CA ALA A 330 9.47 19.56 6.36
C ALA A 330 10.21 19.60 5.00
N ALA A 331 10.20 20.77 4.34
CA ALA A 331 10.71 20.96 2.99
C ALA A 331 12.19 20.63 2.76
N TYR A 332 13.07 20.73 3.77
CA TYR A 332 14.49 20.50 3.53
C TYR A 332 14.78 19.03 3.21
N LYS A 333 14.08 18.07 3.84
CA LYS A 333 14.28 16.63 3.58
C LYS A 333 13.91 16.24 2.15
N LEU A 334 12.86 16.82 1.58
CA LEU A 334 12.45 16.65 0.17
C LEU A 334 13.52 17.05 -0.86
N LEU A 335 14.52 17.85 -0.46
CA LEU A 335 15.62 18.33 -1.28
C LEU A 335 16.94 17.56 -1.05
N VAL A 336 17.00 16.67 -0.06
CA VAL A 336 18.17 15.87 0.28
C VAL A 336 18.35 14.75 -0.76
N ASP A 337 19.60 14.51 -1.16
CA ASP A 337 19.98 13.25 -1.77
C ASP A 337 20.26 12.22 -0.67
N PHE A 338 19.52 11.11 -0.71
CA PHE A 338 19.60 10.02 0.26
C PHE A 338 20.42 8.82 -0.26
N ASP A 339 21.02 8.89 -1.46
CA ASP A 339 21.70 7.74 -2.07
C ASP A 339 22.93 7.28 -1.27
N GLU A 340 23.71 8.22 -0.72
CA GLU A 340 24.85 7.90 0.17
C GLU A 340 24.40 7.27 1.49
N LEU A 341 23.24 7.69 2.03
CA LEU A 341 22.67 7.12 3.24
C LEU A 341 22.07 5.72 2.97
N PHE A 342 21.43 5.51 1.81
CA PHE A 342 20.96 4.19 1.42
C PHE A 342 22.11 3.22 1.12
N ALA A 343 23.22 3.71 0.54
CA ALA A 343 24.44 2.91 0.40
C ALA A 343 25.03 2.50 1.77
N ARG A 344 25.03 3.41 2.75
CA ARG A 344 25.42 3.11 4.15
C ARG A 344 24.50 2.06 4.80
N TYR A 345 23.20 2.09 4.51
CA TYR A 345 22.25 1.05 4.91
C TYR A 345 22.57 -0.30 4.25
N MET A 346 22.82 -0.31 2.94
CA MET A 346 23.17 -1.53 2.20
C MET A 346 24.48 -2.16 2.71
N GLU A 347 25.49 -1.37 3.03
CA GLU A 347 26.75 -1.82 3.63
C GLU A 347 26.53 -2.41 5.03
N ARG A 348 25.79 -1.70 5.89
CA ARG A 348 25.52 -2.11 7.29
C ARG A 348 24.80 -3.46 7.40
N TRP A 349 23.96 -3.80 6.43
CA TRP A 349 23.13 -5.00 6.45
C TRP A 349 23.57 -6.08 5.43
N GLU A 350 24.80 -5.98 4.91
CA GLU A 350 25.40 -6.93 3.94
C GLU A 350 24.47 -7.22 2.74
N PHE A 351 23.75 -6.19 2.28
CA PHE A 351 22.56 -6.30 1.43
C PHE A 351 22.79 -7.11 0.15
N ASP A 352 23.92 -6.88 -0.53
CA ASP A 352 24.27 -7.60 -1.75
C ASP A 352 24.53 -9.11 -1.51
N SER A 353 25.00 -9.50 -0.31
CA SER A 353 25.14 -10.91 0.07
C SER A 353 23.77 -11.54 0.29
N VAL A 354 22.88 -10.90 1.05
CA VAL A 354 21.53 -11.44 1.31
C VAL A 354 20.70 -11.55 0.03
N VAL A 355 20.85 -10.58 -0.88
CA VAL A 355 20.25 -10.61 -2.23
C VAL A 355 20.81 -11.78 -3.08
N ALA A 356 22.13 -12.00 -3.05
CA ALA A 356 22.76 -13.12 -3.76
C ALA A 356 22.34 -14.48 -3.18
N ASP A 357 22.33 -14.64 -1.86
CA ASP A 357 21.90 -15.87 -1.17
C ASP A 357 20.41 -16.17 -1.41
N ALA A 358 19.56 -15.14 -1.51
CA ALA A 358 18.16 -15.25 -1.93
C ALA A 358 17.97 -15.58 -3.43
N GLN A 359 19.06 -15.65 -4.22
CA GLN A 359 19.05 -15.82 -5.68
C GLN A 359 18.26 -14.72 -6.43
N LEU A 360 18.40 -13.48 -5.94
CA LEU A 360 17.84 -12.28 -6.53
C LEU A 360 18.91 -11.46 -7.26
N HIS A 361 18.46 -10.55 -8.10
CA HIS A 361 19.24 -9.48 -8.71
C HIS A 361 18.46 -8.16 -8.57
N THR A 362 19.05 -7.17 -7.93
CA THR A 362 18.49 -5.82 -7.81
C THR A 362 18.49 -5.14 -9.18
N LYS A 363 17.35 -4.59 -9.62
CA LYS A 363 17.24 -3.95 -10.94
C LYS A 363 17.89 -2.57 -10.95
N ASP A 364 18.81 -2.34 -11.89
CA ASP A 364 19.36 -1.00 -12.15
C ASP A 364 18.28 -0.03 -12.63
N GLU A 365 17.41 -0.47 -13.55
CA GLU A 365 16.25 0.27 -14.03
C GLU A 365 14.95 -0.35 -13.49
N HIS A 366 14.17 0.45 -12.77
CA HIS A 366 12.87 0.08 -12.25
C HIS A 366 11.79 0.09 -13.35
N THR A 367 10.79 -0.79 -13.26
CA THR A 367 9.69 -0.88 -14.25
C THR A 367 8.28 -0.87 -13.64
N ILE A 368 8.16 -0.61 -12.33
CA ILE A 368 6.89 -0.40 -11.62
C ILE A 368 6.83 1.03 -11.06
N VAL A 369 7.87 1.46 -10.34
CA VAL A 369 7.90 2.77 -9.64
C VAL A 369 9.32 3.34 -9.58
N GLU A 370 9.48 4.66 -9.66
CA GLU A 370 10.80 5.30 -9.53
C GLU A 370 11.50 4.94 -8.20
N LYS A 371 12.83 4.98 -8.16
CA LYS A 371 13.63 4.62 -6.96
C LYS A 371 13.26 5.48 -5.74
N TRP A 372 12.99 6.77 -5.97
CA TRP A 372 12.67 7.78 -4.97
C TRP A 372 11.51 8.66 -5.48
N PRO A 373 10.27 8.13 -5.55
CA PRO A 373 9.19 8.77 -6.31
C PRO A 373 8.75 10.12 -5.72
N LEU A 374 9.08 10.37 -4.45
CA LEU A 374 8.72 11.56 -3.68
C LEU A 374 9.90 12.53 -3.46
N ARG A 375 11.07 12.26 -4.07
CA ARG A 375 12.21 13.19 -4.07
C ARG A 375 11.96 14.32 -5.08
N VAL A 376 12.22 15.57 -4.69
CA VAL A 376 12.04 16.73 -5.59
C VAL A 376 13.08 16.68 -6.72
N LYS A 377 12.60 16.54 -7.96
CA LYS A 377 13.41 16.48 -9.18
C LYS A 377 14.12 17.82 -9.44
N GLU A 378 15.33 17.78 -10.01
CA GLU A 378 16.22 18.95 -10.15
C GLU A 378 15.56 20.16 -10.85
N HIS A 379 14.69 19.89 -11.82
CA HIS A 379 14.00 20.92 -12.61
C HIS A 379 12.51 21.05 -12.25
N ALA A 380 12.09 20.59 -11.06
CA ALA A 380 10.72 20.70 -10.60
C ALA A 380 10.21 22.16 -10.61
N THR A 381 8.97 22.36 -11.03
CA THR A 381 8.29 23.64 -10.88
C THR A 381 7.91 23.87 -9.43
N LYS A 382 7.67 25.15 -9.08
CA LYS A 382 7.15 25.52 -7.75
C LYS A 382 5.83 24.81 -7.42
N ALA A 383 5.01 24.51 -8.42
CA ALA A 383 3.75 23.79 -8.23
C ALA A 383 3.98 22.31 -7.86
N GLU A 384 4.94 21.63 -8.49
CA GLU A 384 5.27 20.24 -8.16
C GLU A 384 5.90 20.13 -6.77
N PHE A 385 6.86 21.01 -6.44
CA PHE A 385 7.41 21.11 -5.09
C PHE A 385 6.32 21.32 -4.02
N GLN A 386 5.35 22.21 -4.28
CA GLN A 386 4.25 22.48 -3.35
C GLN A 386 3.22 21.35 -3.25
N ARG A 387 3.16 20.42 -4.23
CA ARG A 387 2.35 19.19 -4.14
C ARG A 387 3.03 18.15 -3.27
N ILE A 388 4.30 17.87 -3.51
CA ILE A 388 5.08 16.89 -2.74
C ILE A 388 5.11 17.30 -1.25
N LEU A 389 5.35 18.58 -0.97
CA LEU A 389 5.27 19.16 0.39
C LEU A 389 3.85 19.17 1.00
N GLY A 390 2.82 18.88 0.21
CA GLY A 390 1.44 18.79 0.66
C GLY A 390 1.00 17.38 1.06
N GLY A 391 1.84 16.36 0.88
CA GLY A 391 1.66 15.02 1.43
C GLY A 391 2.44 14.80 2.73
N ASP A 392 2.22 13.68 3.39
CA ASP A 392 2.83 13.33 4.69
C ASP A 392 4.26 12.78 4.59
N HIS A 393 4.87 12.87 3.41
CA HIS A 393 6.10 12.18 3.02
C HIS A 393 7.34 13.07 3.12
N CYS A 394 8.51 12.47 3.33
CA CYS A 394 9.77 13.18 3.57
C CYS A 394 10.81 13.03 2.44
N GLY A 395 10.51 12.26 1.39
CA GLY A 395 11.38 12.04 0.22
C GLY A 395 12.46 10.97 0.42
N SER A 396 12.46 10.31 1.59
CA SER A 396 13.39 9.22 1.94
C SER A 396 12.79 7.82 1.75
N GLU A 397 11.59 7.75 1.18
CA GLU A 397 10.86 6.52 0.90
C GLU A 397 11.43 5.86 -0.38
N ARG A 398 12.22 4.78 -0.19
CA ARG A 398 12.98 4.09 -1.24
C ARG A 398 12.30 2.80 -1.65
N TYR A 399 11.73 2.75 -2.84
CA TYR A 399 11.34 1.46 -3.42
C TYR A 399 12.58 0.70 -3.90
N VAL A 400 12.58 -0.62 -3.81
CA VAL A 400 13.55 -1.50 -4.48
C VAL A 400 12.81 -2.58 -5.25
N GLU A 401 13.22 -2.80 -6.49
CA GLU A 401 12.73 -3.88 -7.34
C GLU A 401 13.84 -4.92 -7.57
N TRP A 402 13.53 -6.20 -7.37
CA TRP A 402 14.41 -7.33 -7.71
C TRP A 402 13.76 -8.27 -8.72
N GLN A 403 14.58 -8.87 -9.57
CA GLN A 403 14.23 -10.05 -10.36
C GLN A 403 14.84 -11.30 -9.73
N ARG A 404 14.19 -12.45 -9.88
CA ARG A 404 14.77 -13.74 -9.48
C ARG A 404 15.63 -14.30 -10.60
N LEU A 405 16.82 -14.79 -10.25
CA LEU A 405 17.74 -15.45 -11.17
C LEU A 405 17.11 -16.74 -11.79
N PRO A 406 17.61 -17.21 -12.95
CA PRO A 406 17.00 -18.30 -13.73
C PRO A 406 16.80 -19.65 -13.01
#